data_AF-A0A1Y3ELX1-F1
#
_entry.id   AF-A0A1Y3ELX1-F1
#
_cell.length_a   1.000
_cell.length_b   1.000
_cell.length_c   1.000
_cell.angle_alpha   90.00
_cell.angle_beta   90.00
_cell.angle_gamma   90.00
#
_symmetry.space_group_name_H-M   'P 1'
#
loop_
_entity.id
_entity.type
_entity.pdbx_description
1 polymer ?
#
loop_
_entity_poly.entity_id
_entity_poly.type
_entity_poly.pdbx_seq_one_letter_code
_entity_poly.pdbx_strand_id
1 'polypeptide(L)'
;MSIQWKEQPVETIMAHPWFARNVPNYLFPKISDEETWIVDLSVVKQISRKFHATEKKVITVLKQNDPYNRLSIAYNLAVEKRRREQNTGNFFKLAEDFFHHKEKKFILLKLLFI
;
A
#
# COMPACT_ATOMS: atom_id res chain seq x y z
N MET A 1 40.08 3.17 -16.53
CA MET A 1 38.94 4.10 -16.49
C MET A 1 38.32 3.98 -15.10
N SER A 2 38.59 4.95 -14.22
CA SER A 2 38.24 4.87 -12.80
C SER A 2 36.80 5.35 -12.61
N ILE A 3 35.91 4.44 -12.23
CA ILE A 3 34.52 4.77 -11.94
C ILE A 3 34.49 5.40 -10.54
N GLN A 4 34.09 6.67 -10.47
CA GLN A 4 33.85 7.38 -9.21
C GLN A 4 32.47 6.98 -8.69
N TRP A 5 32.41 6.08 -7.72
CA TRP A 5 31.18 5.53 -7.11
C TRP A 5 30.41 6.51 -6.22
N LYS A 6 30.53 7.81 -6.45
CA LYS A 6 29.79 8.80 -5.68
C LYS A 6 28.39 8.94 -6.27
N GLU A 7 27.43 8.34 -5.56
CA GLU A 7 25.97 8.44 -5.74
C GLU A 7 25.49 8.48 -7.19
N GLN A 8 25.42 7.31 -7.82
CA GLN A 8 24.81 7.15 -9.14
C GLN A 8 23.35 6.70 -9.00
N PRO A 9 22.43 7.18 -9.85
CA PRO A 9 21.06 6.70 -9.87
C PRO A 9 21.04 5.19 -10.15
N VAL A 10 20.06 4.50 -9.57
CA VAL A 10 19.93 3.03 -9.62
C VAL A 10 19.92 2.53 -11.06
N GLU A 11 19.32 3.28 -11.98
CA GLU A 11 19.27 2.99 -13.41
C GLU A 11 20.67 2.87 -14.05
N THR A 12 21.60 3.77 -13.70
CA THR A 12 22.99 3.75 -14.20
C THR A 12 23.75 2.51 -13.68
N ILE A 13 23.46 2.10 -12.44
CA ILE A 13 24.05 0.90 -11.84
C ILE A 13 23.50 -0.34 -12.54
N MET A 14 22.19 -0.39 -12.78
CA MET A 14 21.51 -1.50 -13.48
C MET A 14 22.02 -1.70 -14.91
N ALA A 15 22.33 -0.60 -15.62
CA ALA A 15 22.82 -0.64 -16.99
C ALA A 15 24.31 -1.00 -17.11
N HIS A 16 25.07 -1.02 -16.00
CA HIS A 16 26.51 -1.22 -16.08
C HIS A 16 26.88 -2.68 -16.41
N PRO A 17 27.80 -2.94 -17.37
CA PRO A 17 28.23 -4.29 -17.73
C PRO A 17 28.71 -5.22 -16.60
N TRP A 18 29.21 -4.69 -15.46
CA TRP A 18 29.62 -5.53 -14.33
C TRP A 18 28.42 -6.04 -13.53
N PHE A 19 27.31 -5.28 -13.52
CA PHE A 19 26.10 -5.61 -12.80
C PHE A 19 25.18 -6.47 -13.67
N ALA A 20 24.96 -6.07 -14.94
CA ALA A 20 24.02 -6.68 -15.87
C ALA A 20 24.32 -8.15 -16.25
N ARG A 21 25.52 -8.67 -15.99
CA ARG A 21 25.95 -9.99 -16.49
C ARG A 21 25.20 -11.18 -15.86
N ASN A 22 24.80 -11.09 -14.59
CA ASN A 22 24.19 -12.19 -13.83
C ASN A 22 23.00 -11.74 -12.95
N VAL A 23 22.24 -10.72 -13.38
CA VAL A 23 21.10 -10.23 -12.60
C VAL A 23 19.93 -11.21 -12.69
N PRO A 24 19.45 -11.79 -11.58
CA PRO A 24 18.26 -12.62 -11.61
C PRO A 24 17.00 -11.80 -11.91
N ASN A 25 16.08 -12.37 -12.69
CA ASN A 25 14.83 -11.70 -13.09
C ASN A 25 13.89 -11.33 -11.94
N TYR A 26 14.13 -11.85 -10.74
CA TYR A 26 13.39 -11.53 -9.52
C TYR A 26 14.02 -10.38 -8.71
N LEU A 27 15.24 -9.95 -9.04
CA LEU A 27 15.94 -8.90 -8.30
C LEU A 27 15.30 -7.53 -8.52
N PHE A 28 14.70 -7.34 -9.69
CA PHE A 28 13.92 -6.16 -10.03
C PHE A 28 12.51 -6.59 -10.40
N PRO A 29 11.47 -6.11 -9.70
CA PRO A 29 10.11 -6.33 -10.15
C PRO A 29 9.98 -5.75 -11.55
N LYS A 30 9.47 -6.56 -12.49
CA LYS A 30 9.08 -6.05 -13.80
C LYS A 30 7.95 -5.06 -13.54
N ILE A 31 8.22 -3.78 -13.78
CA ILE A 31 7.18 -2.77 -13.79
C ILE A 31 6.31 -3.14 -14.99
N SER A 32 5.21 -3.86 -14.77
CA SER A 32 4.21 -4.01 -15.81
C SER A 32 3.61 -2.63 -16.01
N ASP A 33 3.73 -2.08 -17.21
CA ASP A 33 3.09 -0.81 -17.60
C ASP A 33 1.56 -0.83 -17.37
N GLU A 34 0.99 -2.01 -17.11
CA GLU A 34 -0.41 -2.28 -16.77
C GLU A 34 -0.73 -2.25 -15.28
N GLU A 35 0.16 -1.78 -14.40
CA GLU A 35 -0.28 -1.33 -13.08
C GLU A 35 -1.02 0.01 -13.24
N THR A 36 -2.22 -0.04 -13.83
CA THR A 36 -3.20 1.03 -13.66
C THR A 36 -3.41 1.17 -12.17
N TRP A 37 -2.78 2.17 -11.57
CA TRP A 37 -2.99 2.55 -10.19
C TRP A 37 -4.50 2.68 -9.98
N ILE A 38 -5.09 1.70 -9.28
CA ILE A 38 -6.52 1.69 -9.02
C ILE A 38 -6.78 2.83 -8.03
N VAL A 39 -7.18 3.98 -8.56
CA VAL A 39 -7.50 5.15 -7.75
C VAL A 39 -8.83 4.92 -7.04
N ASP A 40 -8.85 5.01 -5.71
CA ASP A 40 -10.08 5.01 -4.93
C ASP A 40 -10.84 6.33 -5.17
N LEU A 41 -11.80 6.26 -6.09
CA LEU A 41 -12.66 7.38 -6.47
C LEU A 41 -13.45 7.97 -5.29
N SER A 42 -13.73 7.17 -4.26
CA SER A 42 -14.46 7.65 -3.10
C SER A 42 -13.56 8.49 -2.17
N VAL A 43 -12.25 8.22 -2.12
CA VAL A 43 -11.28 9.12 -1.49
C VAL A 43 -11.08 10.36 -2.35
N VAL A 44 -10.99 10.24 -3.68
CA VAL A 44 -10.89 11.40 -4.58
C VAL A 44 -12.04 12.38 -4.37
N LYS A 45 -13.28 11.87 -4.27
CA LYS A 45 -14.46 12.68 -3.94
C LYS A 45 -14.33 13.40 -2.59
N GLN A 46 -13.84 12.70 -1.58
CA GLN A 46 -13.63 13.27 -0.25
C GLN A 46 -12.59 14.40 -0.27
N ILE A 47 -11.46 14.18 -0.94
CA ILE A 47 -10.38 15.17 -1.08
C ILE A 47 -10.82 16.36 -1.93
N SER A 48 -11.53 16.10 -3.05
CA SER A 48 -12.10 17.12 -3.91
C SER A 48 -12.99 18.11 -3.12
N ARG A 49 -13.89 17.58 -2.27
CA ARG A 49 -14.75 18.39 -1.40
C ARG A 49 -13.95 19.15 -0.34
N LYS A 50 -12.97 18.51 0.29
CA LYS A 50 -12.20 19.09 1.40
C LYS A 50 -11.23 20.19 0.96
N PHE A 51 -10.70 20.10 -0.25
CA PHE A 51 -9.70 21.03 -0.79
C PHE A 51 -10.28 21.97 -1.86
N HIS A 52 -11.60 21.94 -2.08
CA HIS A 52 -12.29 22.73 -3.12
C HIS A 52 -11.65 22.58 -4.51
N ALA A 53 -11.17 21.37 -4.83
CA ALA A 53 -10.51 21.05 -6.09
C ALA A 53 -11.37 20.12 -6.93
N THR A 54 -11.38 20.24 -8.25
CA THR A 54 -12.11 19.31 -9.13
C THR A 54 -11.52 17.90 -9.04
N GLU A 55 -12.37 16.86 -9.06
CA GLU A 55 -11.93 15.46 -9.10
C GLU A 55 -10.90 15.21 -10.22
N LYS A 56 -11.13 15.79 -11.41
CA LYS A 56 -10.18 15.74 -12.53
C LYS A 56 -8.79 16.24 -12.16
N LYS A 57 -8.69 17.34 -11.40
CA LYS A 57 -7.41 17.90 -10.95
C LYS A 57 -6.70 16.97 -9.97
N VAL A 58 -7.44 16.40 -9.03
CA VAL A 58 -6.90 15.41 -8.07
C VAL A 58 -6.36 14.20 -8.84
N ILE A 59 -7.13 13.65 -9.79
CA ILE A 59 -6.71 12.49 -10.60
C ILE A 59 -5.47 12.83 -11.43
N THR A 60 -5.41 14.01 -12.06
CA THR A 60 -4.22 14.43 -12.81
C THR A 60 -2.97 14.46 -11.92
N VAL A 61 -3.09 15.01 -10.71
CA VAL A 61 -1.98 15.07 -9.76
C VAL A 61 -1.54 13.67 -9.31
N LEU A 62 -2.49 12.76 -9.07
CA LEU A 62 -2.17 11.37 -8.73
C LEU A 62 -1.48 10.64 -9.88
N LYS A 63 -1.90 10.89 -11.14
CA LYS A 63 -1.24 10.36 -12.34
C LYS A 63 0.18 10.90 -12.54
N GLN A 64 0.43 12.14 -12.14
CA GLN A 64 1.76 12.74 -12.17
C GLN A 64 2.71 12.14 -11.12
N ASN A 65 2.17 11.40 -10.15
CA ASN A 65 2.91 10.75 -9.08
C ASN A 65 3.88 11.70 -8.33
N ASP A 66 3.49 12.97 -8.18
CA ASP A 66 4.28 13.95 -7.44
C ASP A 66 4.07 13.74 -5.93
N PRO A 67 5.09 13.27 -5.17
CA PRO A 67 4.96 12.98 -3.75
C PRO A 67 4.92 14.25 -2.89
N TYR A 68 5.35 15.39 -3.41
CA TYR A 68 5.36 16.66 -2.68
C TYR A 68 4.05 17.44 -2.86
N ASN A 69 3.21 17.02 -3.81
CA ASN A 69 1.93 17.67 -4.02
C ASN A 69 1.00 17.46 -2.82
N ARG A 70 0.44 18.57 -2.32
CA ARG A 70 -0.52 18.55 -1.21
C ARG A 70 -1.71 17.61 -1.43
N LEU A 71 -2.20 17.50 -2.67
CA LEU A 71 -3.32 16.61 -3.00
C LEU A 71 -2.91 15.13 -2.98
N SER A 72 -1.70 14.79 -3.46
CA SER A 72 -1.14 13.43 -3.38
C SER A 72 -0.96 13.01 -1.93
N ILE A 73 -0.37 13.88 -1.11
CA ILE A 73 -0.16 13.63 0.32
C ILE A 73 -1.52 13.40 1.01
N ALA A 74 -2.49 14.29 0.77
CA ALA A 74 -3.81 14.19 1.39
C ALA A 74 -4.56 12.91 0.98
N TYR A 75 -4.46 12.52 -0.29
CA TYR A 75 -5.04 11.26 -0.80
C TYR A 75 -4.39 10.05 -0.12
N ASN A 76 -3.06 9.96 -0.11
CA ASN A 76 -2.32 8.85 0.49
C ASN A 76 -2.64 8.69 1.97
N LEU A 77 -2.71 9.79 2.72
CA LEU A 77 -3.10 9.78 4.13
C LEU A 77 -4.53 9.27 4.34
N ALA A 78 -5.47 9.64 3.48
CA ALA A 78 -6.87 9.23 3.58
C ALA A 78 -7.05 7.74 3.24
N VAL A 79 -6.38 7.25 2.19
CA VAL A 79 -6.36 5.82 1.85
C VAL A 79 -5.77 5.00 3.01
N GLU A 80 -4.63 5.44 3.54
CA GLU A 80 -3.96 4.72 4.62
C GLU A 80 -4.78 4.72 5.91
N LYS A 81 -5.50 5.80 6.21
CA LYS A 81 -6.44 5.85 7.32
C LYS A 81 -7.55 4.79 7.17
N ARG A 82 -8.18 4.70 5.99
CA ARG A 82 -9.23 3.70 5.73
C ARG A 82 -8.71 2.27 5.85
N ARG A 83 -7.52 2.01 5.30
CA ARG A 83 -6.86 0.70 5.40
C ARG A 83 -6.62 0.31 6.86
N ARG A 84 -6.14 1.24 7.70
CA ARG A 84 -5.95 1.01 9.14
C ARG A 84 -7.26 0.76 9.88
N GLU A 85 -8.32 1.51 9.56
CA GLU A 85 -9.65 1.31 10.14
C GLU A 85 -10.21 -0.07 9.79
N GLN A 86 -10.10 -0.49 8.54
CA GLN A 86 -10.51 -1.83 8.09
C GLN A 86 -9.71 -2.93 8.79
N ASN A 87 -8.38 -2.80 8.86
CA ASN A 87 -7.53 -3.78 9.54
C ASN A 87 -7.85 -3.88 11.03
N THR A 88 -8.09 -2.75 11.69
CA THR A 88 -8.50 -2.71 13.10
C THR A 88 -9.84 -3.41 13.31
N GLY A 89 -10.83 -3.12 12.46
CA GLY A 89 -12.13 -3.78 12.52
C GLY A 89 -12.05 -5.30 12.31
N ASN A 90 -11.20 -5.74 11.38
CA ASN A 90 -10.95 -7.16 11.16
C ASN A 90 -10.30 -7.84 12.37
N PHE A 91 -9.35 -7.16 13.03
CA PHE A 91 -8.73 -7.66 14.26
C PHE A 91 -9.76 -7.84 15.38
N PHE A 92 -10.66 -6.86 15.59
CA PHE A 92 -11.70 -6.97 16.61
C PHE A 92 -12.69 -8.11 16.32
N LYS A 93 -13.13 -8.28 15.07
CA LYS A 93 -13.97 -9.41 14.68
C LYS A 93 -13.29 -10.75 14.92
N LEU A 94 -12.01 -10.85 14.54
CA LEU A 94 -11.22 -12.06 14.79
C LEU A 94 -11.13 -12.35 16.29
N ALA A 95 -10.89 -11.32 17.11
CA ALA A 95 -10.87 -11.45 18.55
C ALA A 95 -12.21 -11.94 19.10
N GLU A 96 -13.34 -11.35 18.69
CA GLU A 96 -14.68 -11.80 19.07
C GLU A 96 -14.93 -13.27 18.71
N ASP A 97 -14.57 -13.69 17.48
CA ASP A 97 -14.69 -15.08 17.04
C ASP A 97 -13.82 -16.01 17.90
N PHE A 98 -12.59 -15.61 18.21
CA PHE A 98 -11.69 -16.36 19.09
C PHE A 98 -12.26 -16.51 20.50
N PHE A 99 -12.80 -15.44 21.09
CA PHE A 99 -13.39 -15.46 22.43
C PHE A 99 -14.66 -16.32 22.47
N HIS A 100 -15.56 -16.18 21.49
CA HIS A 100 -16.75 -17.03 21.38
C HIS A 100 -16.41 -18.50 21.22
N HIS A 101 -15.35 -18.84 20.47
CA HIS A 101 -14.89 -20.22 20.33
C HIS A 101 -14.31 -20.78 21.63
N LYS A 102 -13.56 -19.96 22.38
CA LYS A 102 -13.01 -20.34 23.70
C LYS A 102 -14.12 -20.62 24.71
N GLU A 103 -15.15 -19.78 24.78
CA GLU A 103 -16.28 -20.00 25.68
C GLU A 103 -17.05 -21.28 25.32
N LYS A 104 -17.35 -21.51 24.04
CA LYS A 104 -18.01 -22.74 23.60
C LYS A 104 -17.20 -23.99 23.97
N LYS A 105 -15.87 -23.97 23.80
CA LYS A 105 -14.99 -25.06 24.23
C LYS A 105 -14.96 -25.26 25.74
N PHE A 106 -14.99 -24.18 26.53
CA PHE A 106 -15.04 -24.26 27.99
C PHE A 106 -16.37 -24.84 28.49
N ILE A 107 -17.49 -24.45 27.88
CA ILE A 107 -18.82 -24.97 28.22
C ILE A 107 -18.95 -26.45 27.81
N LEU A 108 -18.50 -26.81 26.60
CA LEU A 108 -18.47 -28.20 26.13
C LEU A 108 -17.58 -29.08 27.01
N LEU A 109 -16.40 -28.59 27.43
CA LEU A 109 -15.52 -29.34 28.32
C LEU A 109 -16.15 -29.49 29.71
N LYS A 110 -16.86 -28.48 30.23
CA LYS A 110 -17.61 -28.62 31.48
C LYS A 110 -18.75 -29.63 31.39
N LEU A 111 -19.45 -29.71 30.25
CA LEU A 111 -20.53 -30.68 30.04
C LEU A 111 -20.04 -32.12 29.81
N LEU A 112 -18.79 -32.32 29.35
CA LEU A 112 -18.18 -33.64 29.17
C LEU A 112 -17.60 -34.23 30.48
N PHE A 113 -17.50 -33.43 31.54
CA PHE A 113 -16.93 -33.81 32.84
C PHE A 113 -17.97 -33.80 33.98
N ILE A 114 -19.26 -33.78 33.65
CA ILE A 114 -20.39 -34.04 34.55
C ILE A 114 -21.04 -35.34 34.07
#